data_AF-A0A7I8VS01-F1
#
_entry.id   AF-A0A7I8VS01-F1
#
_cell.length_a   1.000
_cell.length_b   1.000
_cell.length_c   1.000
_cell.angle_alpha   90.00
_cell.angle_beta   90.00
_cell.angle_gamma   90.00
#
_symmetry.space_group_name_H-M   'P 1'
#
loop_
_entity.id
_entity.type
_entity.pdbx_description
1 polymer ?
#
loop_
_entity_poly.entity_id
_entity_poly.type
_entity_poly.pdbx_seq_one_letter_code
_entity_poly.pdbx_strand_id
1 'polypeptide(L)'
;MPTILTKKEEHEKFISNLTGTSITEIAFVQFYPILLFLLKELIVAFLLKDAFINTGLKFILDFFVLIIPMLVASTIGSNFLYELYIITTLIIVGFLLVIPQLEKAGRKKISIKEEINKFFQDTFANEIPGITHFRSYANIGTAILILAIDFSVCPRRFAKTENFGTGLMDIGVGSFVFANGIVSPQATGKSGVDNSFWRNIKKNLISSLPLIGLGFGRLYSLKATDYHEHVTEYGIHWNFFFTLAIVKVDLL
;
A
#
# COMPACT_ATOMS: atom_id res chain seq x y z
N MET A 1 1.65 -44.13 -11.67
CA MET A 1 1.39 -43.40 -12.92
C MET A 1 1.18 -41.94 -12.55
N PRO A 2 1.91 -40.97 -13.14
CA PRO A 2 1.68 -39.57 -12.85
C PRO A 2 0.31 -39.20 -13.43
N THR A 3 -0.63 -38.85 -12.56
CA THR A 3 -1.93 -38.30 -12.95
C THR A 3 -1.66 -36.95 -13.63
N ILE A 4 -1.88 -36.89 -14.94
CA ILE A 4 -1.86 -35.65 -15.70
C ILE A 4 -3.07 -34.85 -15.20
N LEU A 5 -2.82 -33.95 -14.24
CA LEU A 5 -3.84 -33.04 -13.74
C LEU A 5 -4.24 -32.11 -14.89
N THR A 6 -5.53 -31.88 -15.07
CA THR A 6 -5.98 -30.84 -15.98
C THR A 6 -5.51 -29.48 -15.46
N LYS A 7 -5.20 -28.52 -16.34
CA LYS A 7 -4.79 -27.14 -15.94
C LYS A 7 -5.69 -26.52 -14.87
N LYS A 8 -6.97 -26.90 -14.87
CA LYS A 8 -7.97 -26.47 -13.88
C LYS A 8 -7.74 -27.09 -12.50
N GLU A 9 -7.45 -28.39 -12.42
CA GLU A 9 -7.14 -29.07 -11.16
C GLU A 9 -5.77 -28.66 -10.59
N GLU A 10 -4.79 -28.33 -11.43
CA GLU A 10 -3.53 -27.73 -10.98
C GLU A 10 -3.77 -26.34 -10.39
N HIS A 11 -4.63 -25.54 -11.04
CA HIS A 11 -5.01 -24.21 -10.55
C HIS A 11 -5.81 -24.27 -9.25
N GLU A 12 -6.75 -25.21 -9.13
CA GLU A 12 -7.54 -25.43 -7.92
C GLU A 12 -6.68 -25.90 -6.75
N LYS A 13 -5.78 -26.87 -6.97
CA LYS A 13 -4.82 -27.31 -5.94
C LYS A 13 -3.83 -26.19 -5.55
N PHE A 14 -3.50 -25.33 -6.50
CA PHE A 14 -2.64 -24.17 -6.28
C PHE A 14 -3.31 -23.05 -5.47
N ILE A 15 -4.65 -22.97 -5.50
CA ILE A 15 -5.43 -21.97 -4.76
C ILE A 15 -5.88 -22.50 -3.39
N SER A 16 -6.04 -23.81 -3.22
CA SER A 16 -6.56 -24.42 -1.98
C SER A 16 -5.53 -24.53 -0.83
N ASN A 17 -6.00 -24.49 0.41
CA ASN A 17 -5.24 -24.74 1.66
C ASN A 17 -4.21 -23.66 2.04
N LEU A 18 -4.60 -22.39 1.96
CA LEU A 18 -3.75 -21.28 2.39
C LEU A 18 -3.88 -21.02 3.89
N THR A 19 -2.82 -21.33 4.64
CA THR A 19 -2.74 -21.18 6.12
C THR A 19 -2.23 -19.82 6.59
N GLY A 20 -2.06 -18.85 5.68
CA GLY A 20 -1.60 -17.50 5.99
C GLY A 20 -0.14 -17.40 6.47
N THR A 21 0.19 -16.24 7.03
CA THR A 21 1.52 -15.94 7.62
C THR A 21 1.42 -15.48 9.07
N SER A 22 2.58 -15.28 9.70
CA SER A 22 2.68 -14.63 11.00
C SER A 22 2.37 -13.13 10.93
N ILE A 23 1.70 -12.61 11.96
CA ILE A 23 1.39 -11.17 12.08
C ILE A 23 2.66 -10.30 12.04
N THR A 24 3.77 -10.82 12.57
CA THR A 24 5.06 -10.13 12.56
C THR A 24 5.60 -9.94 11.15
N GLU A 25 5.59 -10.98 10.31
CA GLU A 25 5.99 -10.89 8.90
C GLU A 25 5.14 -9.84 8.17
N ILE A 26 3.82 -9.87 8.37
CA ILE A 26 2.90 -8.90 7.77
C ILE A 26 3.22 -7.47 8.24
N ALA A 27 3.47 -7.28 9.53
CA ALA A 27 3.84 -5.98 10.07
C ALA A 27 5.13 -5.46 9.42
N PHE A 28 6.16 -6.31 9.25
CA PHE A 28 7.37 -5.89 8.56
C PHE A 28 7.13 -5.51 7.10
N VAL A 29 6.31 -6.26 6.35
CA VAL A 29 5.93 -5.88 4.97
C VAL A 29 5.23 -4.51 4.97
N GLN A 30 4.30 -4.29 5.92
CA GLN A 30 3.49 -3.07 5.98
C GLN A 30 4.30 -1.84 6.40
N PHE A 31 5.30 -2.00 7.27
CA PHE A 31 6.17 -0.91 7.72
C PHE A 31 7.37 -0.66 6.80
N TYR A 32 7.70 -1.59 5.90
CA TYR A 32 8.81 -1.43 4.97
C TYR A 32 8.75 -0.17 4.08
N PRO A 33 7.57 0.26 3.55
CA PRO A 33 7.47 1.52 2.80
C PRO A 33 7.90 2.76 3.59
N ILE A 34 7.73 2.76 4.91
CA ILE A 34 8.18 3.87 5.78
C ILE A 34 9.71 3.93 5.81
N LEU A 35 10.35 2.77 5.90
CA LEU A 35 11.81 2.67 5.89
C LEU A 35 12.38 3.12 4.52
N LEU A 36 11.75 2.69 3.43
CA LEU A 36 12.14 3.10 2.07
C LEU A 36 11.94 4.61 1.84
N PHE A 37 10.88 5.19 2.40
CA PHE A 37 10.66 6.63 2.35
C PHE A 37 11.78 7.40 3.04
N LEU A 38 12.18 6.97 4.25
CA LEU A 38 13.32 7.57 4.95
C LEU A 38 14.61 7.47 4.13
N LEU A 39 14.87 6.31 3.52
CA LEU A 39 16.02 6.12 2.64
C LEU A 39 15.99 7.09 1.46
N LYS A 40 14.85 7.24 0.79
CA LYS A 40 14.69 8.18 -0.32
C LYS A 40 15.00 9.62 0.10
N GLU A 41 14.44 10.09 1.21
CA GLU A 41 14.68 11.46 1.68
C GLU A 41 16.17 11.69 2.01
N LEU A 42 16.85 10.70 2.58
CA LEU A 42 18.30 10.75 2.80
C LEU A 42 19.11 10.76 1.50
N ILE A 43 18.70 9.98 0.49
CA ILE A 43 19.33 10.00 -0.83
C ILE A 43 19.15 11.38 -1.47
N VAL A 44 17.96 11.96 -1.41
CA VAL A 44 17.67 13.29 -1.97
C VAL A 44 18.51 14.36 -1.27
N ALA A 45 18.54 14.37 0.07
CA ALA A 45 19.36 15.26 0.87
C ALA A 45 20.86 15.11 0.55
N PHE A 46 21.31 13.87 0.34
CA PHE A 46 22.71 13.58 0.02
C PHE A 46 23.10 13.99 -1.41
N LEU A 47 22.30 13.65 -2.43
CA LEU A 47 22.68 13.80 -3.84
C LEU A 47 22.29 15.17 -4.43
N LEU A 48 21.11 15.70 -4.10
CA LEU A 48 20.44 16.70 -4.95
C LEU A 48 20.31 18.10 -4.36
N LYS A 49 20.75 18.29 -3.11
CA LYS A 49 21.00 19.51 -2.31
C LYS A 49 20.36 20.86 -2.71
N ASP A 50 20.38 21.29 -3.96
CA ASP A 50 19.89 22.59 -4.42
C ASP A 50 19.43 22.58 -5.90
N ALA A 51 19.44 21.43 -6.58
CA ALA A 51 18.95 21.34 -7.94
C ALA A 51 17.41 21.27 -7.91
N PHE A 52 16.73 22.08 -8.73
CA PHE A 52 15.35 21.80 -9.10
C PHE A 52 15.30 20.36 -9.60
N ILE A 53 14.88 19.44 -8.72
CA ILE A 53 14.71 18.05 -9.12
C ILE A 53 13.61 18.10 -10.15
N ASN A 54 13.99 17.88 -11.41
CA ASN A 54 13.02 17.76 -12.48
C ASN A 54 11.99 16.71 -12.03
N THR A 55 10.71 17.00 -12.19
CA THR A 55 9.61 16.11 -11.78
C THR A 55 9.84 14.67 -12.29
N GLY A 56 10.45 14.52 -13.46
CA GLY A 56 10.86 13.22 -14.01
C GLY A 56 11.91 12.47 -13.17
N LEU A 57 12.94 13.14 -12.67
CA LEU A 57 13.95 12.49 -11.81
C LEU A 57 13.37 12.08 -10.45
N LYS A 58 12.49 12.91 -9.87
CA LYS A 58 11.77 12.57 -8.64
C LYS A 58 10.91 11.32 -8.84
N PHE A 59 10.20 11.24 -9.97
CA PHE A 59 9.41 10.07 -10.33
C PHE A 59 10.27 8.80 -10.51
N ILE A 60 11.42 8.91 -11.19
CA ILE A 60 12.35 7.79 -11.36
C ILE A 60 12.87 7.32 -9.99
N LEU A 61 13.27 8.24 -9.12
CA LEU A 61 13.70 7.91 -7.76
C LEU A 61 12.59 7.24 -6.96
N ASP A 62 11.36 7.76 -7.01
CA ASP A 62 10.20 7.17 -6.34
C ASP A 62 9.94 5.74 -6.86
N PHE A 63 10.03 5.53 -8.16
CA PHE A 63 9.85 4.21 -8.77
C PHE A 63 10.91 3.21 -8.31
N PHE A 64 12.18 3.56 -8.40
CA PHE A 64 13.28 2.64 -8.10
C PHE A 64 13.54 2.44 -6.61
N VAL A 65 13.32 3.45 -5.77
CA VAL A 65 13.60 3.39 -4.32
C VAL A 65 12.36 2.95 -3.53
N LEU A 66 11.15 3.29 -3.96
CA LEU A 66 9.93 2.95 -3.22
C LEU A 66 9.21 1.74 -3.84
N ILE A 67 8.94 1.77 -5.15
CA ILE A 67 8.04 0.77 -5.78
C ILE A 67 8.77 -0.56 -6.00
N ILE A 68 9.96 -0.56 -6.60
CA ILE A 68 10.68 -1.80 -6.92
C ILE A 68 11.04 -2.62 -5.65
N PRO A 69 11.61 -2.04 -4.58
CA PRO A 69 11.98 -2.83 -3.41
C PRO A 69 10.74 -3.37 -2.68
N MET A 70 9.62 -2.64 -2.71
CA MET A 70 8.34 -3.10 -2.19
C MET A 70 7.75 -4.26 -3.00
N LEU A 71 7.85 -4.20 -4.34
CA LEU A 71 7.50 -5.32 -5.23
C LEU A 71 8.36 -6.55 -4.91
N VAL A 72 9.67 -6.37 -4.78
CA VAL A 72 10.60 -7.47 -4.47
C VAL A 72 10.28 -8.08 -3.11
N ALA A 73 10.08 -7.27 -2.07
CA ALA A 73 9.74 -7.74 -0.72
C ALA A 73 8.42 -8.52 -0.66
N SER A 74 7.44 -8.15 -1.51
CA SER A 74 6.13 -8.84 -1.58
C SER A 74 6.10 -10.04 -2.53
N THR A 75 7.15 -10.28 -3.32
CA THR A 75 7.20 -11.36 -4.32
C THR A 75 8.41 -12.30 -4.08
N ILE A 76 9.43 -12.23 -4.93
CA ILE A 76 10.60 -13.13 -4.94
C ILE A 76 11.43 -12.96 -3.66
N GLY A 77 11.52 -11.74 -3.14
CA GLY A 77 12.28 -11.38 -1.94
C GLY A 77 11.54 -11.63 -0.64
N SER A 78 10.33 -12.19 -0.68
CA SER A 78 9.54 -12.47 0.54
C SER A 78 10.24 -13.39 1.53
N ASN A 79 11.02 -14.37 1.04
CA ASN A 79 11.83 -15.25 1.90
C ASN A 79 13.03 -14.53 2.53
N PHE A 80 13.48 -13.43 1.93
CA PHE A 80 14.63 -12.63 2.38
C PHE A 80 14.19 -11.29 3.00
N LEU A 81 12.96 -11.24 3.50
CA LEU A 81 12.34 -9.99 3.94
C LEU A 81 13.15 -9.34 5.09
N TYR A 82 13.63 -10.14 6.03
CA TYR A 82 14.40 -9.65 7.17
C TYR A 82 15.76 -9.13 6.72
N GLU A 83 16.41 -9.81 5.79
CA GLU A 83 17.68 -9.40 5.20
C GLU A 83 17.52 -8.07 4.44
N LEU A 84 16.46 -7.92 3.64
CA LEU A 84 16.14 -6.67 2.95
C LEU A 84 15.92 -5.52 3.93
N TYR A 85 15.21 -5.78 5.03
CA TYR A 85 14.97 -4.79 6.08
C TYR A 85 16.28 -4.36 6.78
N ILE A 86 17.14 -5.33 7.12
CA ILE A 86 18.44 -5.09 7.75
C ILE A 86 19.35 -4.30 6.81
N ILE A 87 19.47 -4.70 5.54
CA ILE A 87 20.30 -4.02 4.54
C ILE A 87 19.84 -2.57 4.38
N THR A 88 18.54 -2.34 4.23
CA THR A 88 17.97 -0.99 4.10
C THR A 88 18.27 -0.14 5.33
N THR A 89 18.15 -0.72 6.52
CA THR A 89 18.47 -0.04 7.79
C THR A 89 19.95 0.31 7.88
N LEU A 90 20.86 -0.59 7.49
CA LEU A 90 22.30 -0.33 7.47
C LEU A 90 22.68 0.80 6.50
N ILE A 91 22.04 0.84 5.33
CA ILE A 91 22.25 1.93 4.35
C ILE A 91 21.81 3.28 4.96
N ILE A 92 20.64 3.32 5.60
CA ILE A 92 20.14 4.52 6.29
C ILE A 92 21.12 4.98 7.37
N VAL A 93 21.58 4.07 8.23
CA VAL A 93 22.59 4.38 9.26
C VAL A 93 23.88 4.90 8.63
N GLY A 94 24.34 4.31 7.52
CA GLY A 94 25.48 4.78 6.76
C GLY A 94 25.33 6.23 6.29
N PHE A 95 24.19 6.57 5.69
CA PHE A 95 23.89 7.96 5.30
C PHE A 95 23.87 8.91 6.50
N LEU A 96 23.23 8.52 7.61
CA LEU A 96 23.17 9.32 8.83
C LEU A 96 24.55 9.57 9.46
N LEU A 97 25.50 8.64 9.32
CA LEU A 97 26.87 8.83 9.79
C LEU A 97 27.71 9.70 8.86
N VAL A 98 27.51 9.60 7.54
CA VAL A 98 28.31 10.32 6.53
C VAL A 98 27.88 11.78 6.39
N ILE A 99 26.59 12.08 6.41
CA ILE A 99 26.08 13.45 6.18
C ILE A 99 26.70 14.48 7.17
N PRO A 100 26.74 14.25 8.50
CA PRO A 100 27.37 15.17 9.45
C PRO A 100 28.88 15.32 9.24
N GLN A 101 29.57 14.27 8.78
CA GLN A 101 31.02 14.32 8.53
C GLN A 101 31.34 15.19 7.32
N LEU A 102 30.49 15.13 6.27
CA LEU A 102 30.60 16.00 5.11
C LEU A 102 30.29 17.47 5.42
N GLU A 103 29.40 17.70 6.39
CA GLU A 103 29.13 19.03 6.93
C GLU A 103 30.34 19.61 7.66
N LYS A 104 30.90 18.85 8.61
CA LYS A 104 32.10 19.27 9.36
C LYS A 104 33.32 19.47 8.46
N ALA A 105 33.46 18.68 7.41
CA ALA A 105 34.55 18.82 6.44
C ALA A 105 34.41 20.04 5.50
N GLY A 106 33.36 20.87 5.66
CA GLY A 106 33.08 22.02 4.81
C GLY A 106 32.75 21.68 3.35
N ARG A 107 32.69 20.38 3.01
CA ARG A 107 32.42 19.89 1.64
C ARG A 107 30.95 20.01 1.27
N LYS A 108 30.05 19.96 2.25
CA LYS A 108 28.62 20.17 2.06
C LYS A 108 28.01 20.92 3.25
N LYS A 109 27.54 22.14 3.05
CA LYS A 109 26.69 22.84 4.05
C LYS A 109 25.31 22.17 4.15
N ILE A 110 25.18 21.02 4.81
CA ILE A 110 23.91 20.31 5.07
C ILE A 110 23.66 20.39 6.56
N SER A 111 22.84 21.35 7.01
CA SER A 111 22.37 21.36 8.40
C SER A 111 21.19 20.40 8.50
N ILE A 112 21.45 19.18 8.96
CA ILE A 112 20.41 18.16 9.20
C ILE A 112 19.28 18.74 10.08
N LYS A 113 19.63 19.64 11.02
CA LYS A 113 18.66 20.33 11.88
C LYS A 113 17.72 21.26 11.09
N GLU A 114 18.21 21.98 10.10
CA GLU A 114 17.38 22.88 9.27
C GLU A 114 16.47 22.08 8.35
N GLU A 115 16.95 20.97 7.79
CA GLU A 115 16.18 20.10 6.89
C GLU A 115 15.09 19.34 7.64
N ILE A 116 15.40 18.84 8.85
CA ILE A 116 14.41 18.25 9.76
C ILE A 116 13.38 19.29 10.19
N ASN A 117 13.80 20.51 10.54
CA ASN A 117 12.87 21.57 10.92
C ASN A 117 11.98 22.00 9.76
N LYS A 118 12.53 22.06 8.53
CA LYS A 118 11.76 22.34 7.32
C LYS A 118 10.78 21.20 7.02
N PHE A 119 11.21 19.94 7.14
CA PHE A 119 10.34 18.78 7.02
C PHE A 119 9.20 18.84 8.03
N PHE A 120 9.47 19.12 9.30
CA PHE A 120 8.42 19.27 10.31
C PHE A 120 7.50 20.46 10.01
N GLN A 121 8.05 21.62 9.65
CA GLN A 121 7.25 22.80 9.29
C GLN A 121 6.36 22.55 8.07
N ASP A 122 6.90 22.00 6.98
CA ASP A 122 6.14 21.65 5.78
C ASP A 122 5.10 20.54 6.08
N THR A 123 5.43 19.59 6.97
CA THR A 123 4.53 18.50 7.37
C THR A 123 3.36 18.98 8.23
N PHE A 124 3.56 20.02 9.06
CA PHE A 124 2.52 20.54 9.95
C PHE A 124 1.75 21.74 9.37
N ALA A 125 2.27 22.43 8.34
CA ALA A 125 1.67 23.67 7.82
C ALA A 125 0.54 23.44 6.81
N ASN A 126 0.63 22.43 5.93
CA ASN A 126 -0.37 22.19 4.88
C ASN A 126 -0.66 20.69 4.78
N GLU A 127 -1.89 20.28 5.13
CA GLU A 127 -2.45 18.93 4.92
C GLU A 127 -1.53 17.75 5.29
N ILE A 128 -1.67 17.19 6.50
CA ILE A 128 -0.90 16.05 7.05
C ILE A 128 -0.34 15.12 5.95
N PRO A 129 0.89 15.39 5.44
CA PRO A 129 1.39 14.72 4.23
C PRO A 129 1.63 13.23 4.48
N GLY A 130 1.86 12.86 5.74
CA GLY A 130 1.95 11.47 6.17
C GLY A 130 0.72 10.63 5.84
N ILE A 131 -0.50 11.20 5.91
CA ILE A 131 -1.72 10.46 5.56
C ILE A 131 -1.80 10.26 4.04
N THR A 132 -1.43 11.27 3.26
CA THR A 132 -1.37 11.14 1.79
C THR A 132 -0.37 10.07 1.36
N HIS A 133 0.82 10.06 1.96
CA HIS A 133 1.82 9.01 1.72
C HIS A 133 1.31 7.62 2.11
N PHE A 134 0.72 7.48 3.31
CA PHE A 134 0.12 6.21 3.76
C PHE A 134 -0.93 5.71 2.77
N ARG A 135 -1.83 6.59 2.31
CA ARG A 135 -2.85 6.27 1.30
C ARG A 135 -2.25 5.81 -0.03
N SER A 136 -1.22 6.51 -0.50
CA SER A 136 -0.52 6.13 -1.73
C SER A 136 0.13 4.75 -1.61
N TYR A 137 0.82 4.45 -0.50
CA TYR A 137 1.44 3.15 -0.29
C TYR A 137 0.42 2.02 -0.14
N ALA A 138 -0.68 2.25 0.58
CA ALA A 138 -1.77 1.29 0.69
C ALA A 138 -2.38 0.96 -0.69
N ASN A 139 -2.58 1.96 -1.55
CA ASN A 139 -3.08 1.77 -2.91
C ASN A 139 -2.11 0.98 -3.78
N ILE A 140 -0.83 1.38 -3.79
CA ILE A 140 0.22 0.74 -4.59
C ILE A 140 0.43 -0.70 -4.14
N GLY A 141 0.47 -0.96 -2.83
CA GLY A 141 0.62 -2.30 -2.27
C GLY A 141 -0.54 -3.20 -2.59
N THR A 142 -1.76 -2.68 -2.50
CA THR A 142 -2.95 -3.43 -2.90
C THR A 142 -2.91 -3.76 -4.39
N ALA A 143 -2.54 -2.80 -5.25
CA ALA A 143 -2.44 -3.03 -6.69
C ALA A 143 -1.37 -4.09 -7.02
N ILE A 144 -0.19 -4.00 -6.37
CA ILE A 144 0.87 -5.01 -6.50
C ILE A 144 0.35 -6.37 -6.10
N LEU A 145 -0.30 -6.51 -4.94
CA LEU A 145 -0.75 -7.81 -4.45
C LEU A 145 -1.87 -8.40 -5.31
N ILE A 146 -2.83 -7.60 -5.77
CA ILE A 146 -3.89 -8.06 -6.67
C ILE A 146 -3.29 -8.60 -7.97
N LEU A 147 -2.28 -7.94 -8.54
CA LEU A 147 -1.66 -8.40 -9.79
C LEU A 147 -0.68 -9.55 -9.56
N ALA A 148 0.14 -9.47 -8.51
CA ALA A 148 1.20 -10.41 -8.26
C ALA A 148 0.66 -11.77 -7.81
N ILE A 149 -0.49 -11.81 -7.13
CA ILE A 149 -1.08 -13.06 -6.65
C ILE A 149 -1.60 -13.96 -7.78
N ASP A 150 -1.74 -13.48 -9.00
CA ASP A 150 -2.05 -14.37 -10.14
C ASP A 150 -0.81 -15.12 -10.64
N PHE A 151 0.40 -14.70 -10.23
CA PHE A 151 1.66 -15.30 -10.65
C PHE A 151 2.25 -16.22 -9.57
N SER A 152 2.99 -17.25 -9.98
CA SER A 152 3.75 -18.14 -9.09
C SER A 152 4.89 -17.45 -8.32
N VAL A 153 5.23 -16.23 -8.75
CA VAL A 153 6.28 -15.39 -8.19
C VAL A 153 5.89 -14.81 -6.83
N CYS A 154 4.59 -14.64 -6.57
CA CYS A 154 4.07 -14.17 -5.29
C CYS A 154 3.85 -15.36 -4.34
N PRO A 155 4.38 -15.34 -3.12
CA PRO A 155 4.21 -16.43 -2.18
C PRO A 155 2.75 -16.48 -1.72
N ARG A 156 2.15 -17.67 -1.81
CA ARG A 156 0.73 -17.89 -1.52
C ARG A 156 0.35 -17.62 -0.07
N ARG A 157 1.34 -17.59 0.82
CA ARG A 157 1.15 -17.24 2.23
C ARG A 157 0.61 -15.82 2.42
N PHE A 158 0.84 -14.91 1.46
CA PHE A 158 0.28 -13.54 1.47
C PHE A 158 -1.13 -13.42 0.87
N ALA A 159 -1.64 -14.47 0.22
CA ALA A 159 -3.02 -14.48 -0.27
C ALA A 159 -4.03 -14.57 0.88
N LYS A 160 -5.30 -14.39 0.50
CA LYS A 160 -6.44 -14.57 1.41
C LYS A 160 -6.43 -15.98 1.99
N THR A 161 -6.65 -16.08 3.30
CA THR A 161 -6.69 -17.37 4.01
C THR A 161 -8.09 -17.96 3.99
N GLU A 162 -8.20 -19.28 3.81
CA GLU A 162 -9.50 -19.96 3.70
C GLU A 162 -10.08 -20.38 5.07
N ASN A 163 -9.22 -20.84 5.99
CA ASN A 163 -9.65 -21.45 7.26
C ASN A 163 -9.04 -20.77 8.49
N PHE A 164 -7.72 -20.69 8.56
CA PHE A 164 -6.99 -20.15 9.72
C PHE A 164 -5.74 -19.40 9.27
N GLY A 165 -5.40 -18.33 10.00
CA GLY A 165 -4.22 -17.48 9.74
C GLY A 165 -4.56 -16.14 9.12
N THR A 166 -3.58 -15.25 9.05
CA THR A 166 -3.72 -13.90 8.48
C THR A 166 -2.88 -13.76 7.22
N GLY A 167 -3.48 -13.30 6.13
CA GLY A 167 -2.79 -12.95 4.89
C GLY A 167 -2.52 -11.45 4.80
N LEU A 168 -1.53 -11.05 4.01
CA LEU A 168 -1.29 -9.65 3.70
C LEU A 168 -2.47 -9.03 2.91
N MET A 169 -3.16 -9.85 2.10
CA MET A 169 -4.35 -9.45 1.35
C MET A 169 -5.53 -9.05 2.27
N ASP A 170 -5.62 -9.61 3.48
CA ASP A 170 -6.69 -9.32 4.43
C ASP A 170 -6.55 -7.91 5.05
N ILE A 171 -5.33 -7.38 5.10
CA ILE A 171 -5.03 -6.05 5.66
C ILE A 171 -5.46 -4.91 4.72
N GLY A 172 -5.50 -5.15 3.42
CA GLY A 172 -5.77 -4.11 2.42
C GLY A 172 -7.05 -3.34 2.75
N VAL A 173 -8.16 -4.06 2.92
CA VAL A 173 -9.47 -3.48 3.26
C VAL A 173 -9.42 -2.61 4.51
N GLY A 174 -8.87 -3.15 5.59
CA GLY A 174 -8.78 -2.46 6.87
C GLY A 174 -7.95 -1.18 6.74
N SER A 175 -6.84 -1.24 6.00
CA SER A 175 -5.99 -0.08 5.72
C SER A 175 -6.71 0.98 4.90
N PHE A 176 -7.53 0.60 3.92
CA PHE A 176 -8.36 1.53 3.14
C PHE A 176 -9.44 2.22 3.98
N VAL A 177 -10.14 1.45 4.81
CA VAL A 177 -11.17 2.02 5.70
C VAL A 177 -10.54 2.96 6.71
N PHE A 178 -9.42 2.56 7.32
CA PHE A 178 -8.66 3.39 8.24
C PHE A 178 -8.13 4.67 7.59
N ALA A 179 -7.52 4.56 6.41
CA ALA A 179 -7.03 5.69 5.62
C ALA A 179 -8.13 6.71 5.31
N ASN A 180 -9.31 6.24 4.87
CA ASN A 180 -10.42 7.12 4.54
C ASN A 180 -11.12 7.66 5.80
N GLY A 181 -11.12 6.89 6.90
CA GLY A 181 -11.65 7.33 8.19
C GLY A 181 -10.85 8.45 8.84
N ILE A 182 -9.51 8.42 8.75
CA ILE A 182 -8.68 9.50 9.32
C ILE A 182 -8.92 10.84 8.59
N VAL A 183 -9.10 10.82 7.26
CA VAL A 183 -9.35 12.04 6.47
C VAL A 183 -10.81 12.48 6.47
N SER A 184 -11.67 11.77 7.21
CA SER A 184 -13.09 12.06 7.30
C SER A 184 -13.32 13.46 7.90
N PRO A 185 -14.25 14.25 7.34
CA PRO A 185 -14.68 15.52 7.94
C PRO A 185 -15.14 15.38 9.39
N GLN A 186 -15.77 14.24 9.72
CA GLN A 186 -16.21 13.89 11.08
C GLN A 186 -15.02 13.71 12.05
N ALA A 187 -13.87 13.22 11.57
CA ALA A 187 -12.65 13.02 12.38
C ALA A 187 -11.77 14.28 12.49
N THR A 188 -11.85 15.20 11.50
CA THR A 188 -10.99 16.39 11.43
C THR A 188 -11.62 17.63 12.09
N GLY A 189 -12.83 17.51 12.68
CA GLY A 189 -13.51 18.63 13.34
C GLY A 189 -13.92 19.77 12.41
N LYS A 190 -13.87 19.56 11.09
CA LYS A 190 -14.36 20.51 10.06
C LYS A 190 -15.88 20.43 9.89
N SER A 191 -16.60 20.18 10.98
CA SER A 191 -18.06 20.14 11.06
C SER A 191 -18.61 21.57 11.14
N GLY A 192 -18.41 22.35 10.09
CA GLY A 192 -18.81 23.75 10.09
C GLY A 192 -18.90 24.35 8.70
N VAL A 193 -19.77 23.83 7.84
CA VAL A 193 -20.47 24.60 6.79
C VAL A 193 -21.78 23.88 6.48
N ASP A 194 -22.91 24.60 6.51
CA ASP A 194 -24.24 24.22 6.04
C ASP A 194 -24.23 23.66 4.60
N ASN A 195 -23.79 22.42 4.42
CA ASN A 195 -23.92 21.68 3.18
C ASN A 195 -24.84 20.51 3.45
N SER A 196 -26.05 20.60 2.90
CA SER A 196 -27.11 19.58 2.96
C SER A 196 -26.51 18.17 2.90
N PHE A 197 -26.80 17.36 3.92
CA PHE A 197 -26.46 15.93 4.03
C PHE A 197 -26.57 15.18 2.68
N TRP A 198 -27.64 15.48 1.92
CA TRP A 198 -27.91 14.93 0.60
C TRP A 198 -26.93 15.34 -0.50
N ARG A 199 -26.37 16.55 -0.45
CA ARG A 199 -25.38 17.04 -1.44
C ARG A 199 -24.01 16.41 -1.17
N ASN A 200 -23.65 16.19 0.09
CA ASN A 200 -22.44 15.47 0.47
C ASN A 200 -22.54 13.99 0.07
N ILE A 201 -23.66 13.33 0.42
CA ILE A 201 -23.96 11.95 0.00
C ILE A 201 -23.96 11.79 -1.52
N LYS A 202 -24.57 12.71 -2.28
CA LYS A 202 -24.55 12.64 -3.76
C LYS A 202 -23.13 12.76 -4.31
N LYS A 203 -22.30 13.67 -3.78
CA LYS A 203 -20.90 13.81 -4.19
C LYS A 203 -20.08 12.56 -3.85
N ASN A 204 -20.36 11.94 -2.71
CA ASN A 204 -19.66 10.75 -2.22
C ASN A 204 -20.12 9.46 -2.92
N LEU A 205 -21.39 9.39 -3.31
CA LEU A 205 -21.92 8.35 -4.21
C LEU A 205 -21.28 8.47 -5.60
N ILE A 206 -21.18 9.69 -6.15
CA ILE A 206 -20.54 9.92 -7.45
C ILE A 206 -19.06 9.54 -7.43
N SER A 207 -18.34 9.85 -6.33
CA SER A 207 -16.94 9.45 -6.17
C SER A 207 -16.75 7.95 -5.86
N SER A 208 -17.84 7.24 -5.56
CA SER A 208 -17.87 5.80 -5.31
C SER A 208 -18.43 5.01 -6.51
N LEU A 209 -18.92 5.68 -7.55
CA LEU A 209 -19.36 5.06 -8.81
C LEU A 209 -18.29 4.16 -9.46
N PRO A 210 -16.99 4.50 -9.47
CA PRO A 210 -15.97 3.59 -10.01
C PRO A 210 -15.87 2.27 -9.22
N LEU A 211 -16.06 2.31 -7.90
CA LEU A 211 -16.06 1.12 -7.03
C LEU A 211 -17.31 0.27 -7.26
N ILE A 212 -18.47 0.92 -7.36
CA ILE A 212 -19.75 0.25 -7.66
C ILE A 212 -19.69 -0.39 -9.06
N GLY A 213 -19.14 0.32 -10.04
CA GLY A 213 -18.93 -0.18 -11.41
C GLY A 213 -17.97 -1.37 -11.45
N LEU A 214 -16.88 -1.36 -10.68
CA LEU A 214 -15.99 -2.52 -10.51
C LEU A 214 -16.71 -3.70 -9.84
N GLY A 215 -17.58 -3.45 -8.87
CA GLY A 215 -18.43 -4.47 -8.24
C GLY A 215 -19.37 -5.16 -9.24
N PHE A 216 -20.07 -4.38 -10.06
CA PHE A 216 -20.91 -4.91 -11.12
C PHE A 216 -20.10 -5.59 -12.23
N GLY A 217 -18.94 -5.05 -12.59
CA GLY A 217 -18.03 -5.66 -13.55
C GLY A 217 -17.52 -7.04 -13.09
N ARG A 218 -17.20 -7.18 -11.80
CA ARG A 218 -16.85 -8.48 -11.21
C ARG A 218 -18.03 -9.45 -11.25
N LEU A 219 -19.23 -9.03 -10.87
CA LEU A 219 -20.43 -9.88 -10.94
C LEU A 219 -20.73 -10.33 -12.38
N TYR A 220 -20.59 -9.43 -13.35
CA TYR A 220 -20.81 -9.74 -14.76
C TYR A 220 -19.75 -10.70 -15.29
N SER A 221 -18.46 -10.45 -15.00
CA SER A 221 -17.36 -11.32 -15.41
C SER A 221 -17.49 -12.73 -14.83
N LEU A 222 -17.87 -12.84 -13.54
CA LEU A 222 -18.08 -14.13 -12.87
C LEU A 222 -19.26 -14.91 -13.47
N LYS A 223 -20.38 -14.24 -13.76
CA LYS A 223 -21.52 -14.86 -14.45
C LYS A 223 -21.21 -15.24 -15.90
N ALA A 224 -20.29 -14.54 -16.55
CA ALA A 224 -19.89 -14.81 -17.93
C ALA A 224 -18.85 -15.94 -18.05
N THR A 225 -18.15 -16.30 -16.96
CA THR A 225 -17.05 -17.28 -16.98
C THR A 225 -17.35 -18.60 -16.27
N ASP A 226 -18.55 -18.81 -15.72
CA ASP A 226 -18.95 -20.01 -14.95
C ASP A 226 -17.91 -20.43 -13.88
N TYR A 227 -17.26 -19.42 -13.28
CA TYR A 227 -16.25 -19.65 -12.24
C TYR A 227 -16.94 -20.05 -10.93
N HIS A 228 -16.50 -21.15 -10.31
CA HIS A 228 -17.10 -21.63 -9.06
C HIS A 228 -16.82 -20.63 -7.92
N GLU A 229 -17.89 -20.10 -7.31
CA GLU A 229 -17.78 -19.21 -6.15
C GLU A 229 -17.39 -20.00 -4.89
N HIS A 230 -16.48 -19.45 -4.09
CA HIS A 230 -16.51 -19.66 -2.65
C HIS A 230 -17.70 -18.86 -2.07
N VAL A 231 -18.89 -19.47 -2.10
CA VAL A 231 -20.16 -18.93 -1.59
C VAL A 231 -20.08 -18.53 -0.10
N THR A 232 -19.04 -18.97 0.60
CA THR A 232 -18.85 -18.80 2.04
C THR A 232 -18.40 -17.40 2.48
N GLU A 233 -17.96 -16.51 1.58
CA GLU A 233 -17.39 -15.22 2.02
C GLU A 233 -18.36 -14.03 2.00
N TYR A 234 -19.11 -13.81 0.92
CA TYR A 234 -20.01 -12.65 0.79
C TYR A 234 -21.41 -13.01 0.26
N GLY A 235 -21.62 -14.24 -0.23
CA GLY A 235 -22.86 -14.65 -0.90
C GLY A 235 -22.92 -14.26 -2.39
N ILE A 236 -23.90 -14.82 -3.10
CA ILE A 236 -23.96 -14.89 -4.59
C ILE A 236 -24.11 -13.51 -5.28
N HIS A 237 -24.58 -12.50 -4.55
CA HIS A 237 -24.90 -11.18 -5.12
C HIS A 237 -24.15 -10.03 -4.45
N TRP A 238 -23.44 -10.30 -3.37
CA TRP A 238 -22.74 -9.28 -2.61
C TRP A 238 -21.24 -9.41 -2.83
N ASN A 239 -20.57 -8.27 -2.96
CA ASN A 239 -19.16 -8.24 -3.26
C ASN A 239 -18.43 -7.29 -2.32
N PHE A 240 -17.15 -7.57 -2.14
CA PHE A 240 -16.18 -6.71 -1.49
C PHE A 240 -16.24 -5.24 -1.95
N PHE A 241 -16.52 -4.99 -3.23
CA PHE A 241 -16.63 -3.63 -3.74
C PHE A 241 -17.88 -2.88 -3.23
N PHE A 242 -18.97 -3.58 -2.95
CA PHE A 242 -20.19 -2.97 -2.40
C PHE A 242 -20.04 -2.62 -0.92
N THR A 243 -19.36 -3.45 -0.13
CA THR A 243 -19.05 -3.10 1.28
C THR A 243 -18.17 -1.86 1.37
N LEU A 244 -17.12 -1.78 0.54
CA LEU A 244 -16.28 -0.58 0.44
C LEU A 244 -17.07 0.66 0.01
N ALA A 245 -17.99 0.52 -0.94
CA ALA A 245 -18.80 1.63 -1.42
C ALA A 245 -19.70 2.20 -0.31
N ILE A 246 -20.33 1.35 0.50
CA ILE A 246 -21.18 1.78 1.63
C ILE A 246 -20.36 2.49 2.69
N VAL A 247 -19.26 1.87 3.12
CA VAL A 247 -18.36 2.44 4.14
C VAL A 247 -17.81 3.80 3.69
N LYS A 248 -17.50 3.95 2.40
CA LYS A 248 -17.03 5.22 1.83
C LYS A 248 -18.12 6.29 1.78
N VAL A 249 -19.39 5.93 1.60
CA VAL A 249 -20.52 6.87 1.61
C VAL A 249 -20.81 7.38 3.02
N ASP A 250 -20.64 6.54 4.05
CA ASP A 250 -20.89 6.91 5.44
C ASP A 250 -19.74 7.72 6.08
N LEU A 251 -18.49 7.46 5.69
CA LEU A 251 -17.30 8.11 6.27
C LEU A 251 -16.94 9.48 5.67
N LEU A 252 -17.48 9.86 4.51
CA LEU A 252 -17.16 11.12 3.80
C LEU A 252 -18.34 12.08 3.78
#